data_AF-A0A497XRQ4-F1
#
_entry.id   AF-A0A497XRQ4-F1
#
_cell.length_a   1.000
_cell.length_b   1.000
_cell.length_c   1.000
_cell.angle_alpha   90.00
_cell.angle_beta   90.00
_cell.angle_gamma   90.00
#
_symmetry.space_group_name_H-M   'P 1'
#
loop_
_entity.id
_entity.type
_entity.pdbx_description
1 polymer ?
#
loop_
_entity_poly.entity_id
_entity_poly.type
_entity_poly.pdbx_seq_one_letter_code
_entity_poly.pdbx_strand_id
1 'polypeptide(L)'
;MISPYEVVALLAAGFFYILGAGGYTFFYTYKRLKGDGKYEYVAFAFMGLMLYCAYVMVSSPVFSSFWKGLLSFATLGYLLIPHGMWWVVVRIHKFEEEERKRSQTT
;
A
#
# COMPACT_ATOMS: atom_id res chain seq x y z
N MET A 1 -6.12 5.71 32.51
CA MET A 1 -4.66 5.56 32.41
C MET A 1 -4.37 4.64 31.24
N ILE A 2 -3.48 5.02 30.33
CA ILE A 2 -3.08 4.15 29.21
C ILE A 2 -2.20 3.05 29.78
N SER A 3 -2.57 1.78 29.57
CA SER A 3 -1.75 0.67 30.04
C SER A 3 -0.51 0.48 29.14
N PRO A 4 0.64 0.03 29.68
CA PRO A 4 1.82 -0.28 28.85
C PRO A 4 1.52 -1.29 27.73
N TYR A 5 0.60 -2.22 27.97
CA TYR A 5 0.17 -3.22 26.99
C TYR A 5 -0.56 -2.62 25.79
N GLU A 6 -1.34 -1.55 25.97
CA GLU A 6 -1.99 -0.83 24.87
C GLU A 6 -0.96 -0.18 23.94
N VAL A 7 0.11 0.39 24.51
CA VAL A 7 1.18 1.01 23.73
C VAL A 7 1.94 -0.04 22.92
N VAL A 8 2.27 -1.18 23.53
CA VAL A 8 2.93 -2.29 22.83
C VAL A 8 2.06 -2.84 21.70
N ALA A 9 0.75 -3.02 21.95
CA ALA A 9 -0.19 -3.46 20.93
C ALA A 9 -0.28 -2.45 19.77
N LEU A 10 -0.26 -1.15 20.07
CA LEU A 10 -0.27 -0.09 19.06
C LEU A 10 1.00 -0.11 18.20
N LEU A 11 2.17 -0.27 18.82
CA LEU A 11 3.45 -0.36 18.10
C LEU A 11 3.50 -1.60 17.22
N ALA A 12 3.04 -2.75 17.73
CA ALA A 12 2.93 -3.98 16.95
C ALA A 12 1.96 -3.80 15.77
N ALA A 13 0.80 -3.19 15.99
CA ALA A 13 -0.15 -2.89 14.93
C ALA A 13 0.47 -1.96 13.86
N GLY A 14 1.23 -0.93 14.27
CA GLY A 14 1.95 -0.06 13.34
C GLY A 14 3.00 -0.79 12.52
N PHE A 15 3.77 -1.70 13.12
CA PHE A 15 4.75 -2.53 12.41
C PHE A 15 4.07 -3.42 11.37
N PHE A 16 3.02 -4.16 11.76
CA PHE A 16 2.28 -5.02 10.84
C PHE A 16 1.50 -4.25 9.78
N TYR A 17 1.05 -3.02 10.09
CA TYR A 17 0.45 -2.12 9.11
C TYR A 17 1.44 -1.80 7.98
N ILE A 18 2.67 -1.41 8.32
CA ILE A 18 3.70 -1.09 7.32
C ILE A 18 4.10 -2.33 6.52
N LEU A 19 4.27 -3.49 7.19
CA LEU A 19 4.51 -4.78 6.52
C LEU A 19 3.37 -5.15 5.57
N GLY A 20 2.12 -4.93 5.99
CA GLY A 20 0.91 -5.09 5.21
C GLY A 20 0.93 -4.22 3.95
N ALA A 21 1.15 -2.92 4.11
CA ALA A 21 1.20 -1.96 3.00
C ALA A 21 2.31 -2.29 1.98
N GLY A 22 3.51 -2.62 2.46
CA GLY A 22 4.64 -3.02 1.63
C GLY A 22 4.39 -4.32 0.89
N GLY A 23 3.90 -5.35 1.60
CA GLY A 23 3.54 -6.64 1.02
C GLY A 23 2.46 -6.52 -0.04
N TYR A 24 1.38 -5.77 0.25
CA TYR A 24 0.32 -5.49 -0.72
C TYR A 24 0.88 -4.88 -2.01
N THR A 25 1.67 -3.81 -1.88
CA THR A 25 2.28 -3.12 -3.02
C THR A 25 3.21 -4.03 -3.82
N PHE A 26 4.03 -4.82 -3.13
CA PHE A 26 4.96 -5.75 -3.74
C PHE A 26 4.22 -6.83 -4.56
N PHE A 27 3.27 -7.53 -3.94
CA PHE A 27 2.55 -8.62 -4.61
C PHE A 27 1.61 -8.11 -5.70
N TYR A 28 1.01 -6.92 -5.54
CA TYR A 28 0.23 -6.27 -6.59
C TYR A 28 1.10 -6.01 -7.83
N THR A 29 2.30 -5.46 -7.63
CA THR A 29 3.24 -5.20 -8.73
C THR A 29 3.77 -6.50 -9.33
N TYR A 30 4.10 -7.49 -8.48
CA TYR A 30 4.61 -8.78 -8.92
C TYR A 30 3.60 -9.55 -9.76
N LYS A 31 2.30 -9.52 -9.39
CA LYS A 31 1.20 -10.05 -10.20
C LYS A 31 1.21 -9.45 -11.61
N ARG A 32 1.34 -8.12 -11.70
CA ARG A 32 1.36 -7.40 -12.98
C ARG A 32 2.55 -7.77 -13.86
N LEU A 33 3.70 -8.06 -13.25
CA LEU A 33 4.91 -8.50 -13.96
C LEU A 33 4.82 -9.95 -14.45
N LYS A 34 4.34 -10.87 -13.60
CA LYS A 34 4.30 -12.32 -13.95
C LYS A 34 3.04 -12.77 -14.68
N GLY A 35 1.94 -12.01 -14.59
CA GLY A 35 0.64 -12.41 -15.16
C GLY A 35 -0.06 -13.57 -14.43
N ASP A 36 0.47 -14.03 -13.29
CA ASP A 36 -0.12 -15.14 -12.52
C ASP A 36 -1.10 -14.60 -11.46
N GLY A 37 -2.35 -15.06 -11.52
CA GLY A 37 -3.43 -14.68 -10.62
C GLY A 37 -3.24 -15.12 -9.18
N LYS A 38 -2.34 -16.07 -8.88
CA LYS A 38 -2.10 -16.52 -7.49
C LYS A 38 -1.57 -15.41 -6.58
N TYR A 39 -0.80 -14.47 -7.14
CA TYR A 39 -0.23 -13.35 -6.38
C TYR A 39 -1.27 -12.29 -6.01
N GLU A 40 -2.45 -12.30 -6.65
CA GLU A 40 -3.57 -11.44 -6.29
C GLU A 40 -4.13 -11.78 -4.92
N TYR A 41 -4.32 -13.07 -4.63
CA TYR A 41 -4.82 -13.52 -3.33
C TYR A 41 -3.84 -13.17 -2.20
N VAL A 42 -2.54 -13.29 -2.46
CA VAL A 42 -1.50 -12.91 -1.49
C VAL A 42 -1.52 -11.39 -1.26
N ALA A 43 -1.62 -10.59 -2.34
CA ALA A 43 -1.74 -9.14 -2.22
C ALA A 43 -2.98 -8.76 -1.37
N PHE A 44 -4.13 -9.39 -1.62
CA PHE A 44 -5.34 -9.14 -0.83
C PHE A 44 -5.21 -9.58 0.63
N ALA A 45 -4.46 -10.63 0.93
CA ALA A 45 -4.17 -11.01 2.32
C ALA A 45 -3.37 -9.91 3.05
N PHE A 46 -2.33 -9.37 2.40
CA PHE A 46 -1.56 -8.26 2.96
C PHE A 46 -2.37 -6.96 3.08
N MET A 47 -3.26 -6.70 2.11
CA MET A 47 -4.22 -5.60 2.19
C MET A 47 -5.16 -5.77 3.38
N GLY A 48 -5.70 -6.97 3.60
CA GLY A 48 -6.56 -7.30 4.74
C GLY A 48 -5.83 -7.11 6.07
N LEU A 49 -4.57 -7.57 6.17
CA LEU A 49 -3.71 -7.35 7.33
C LEU A 49 -3.51 -5.85 7.60
N MET A 50 -3.18 -5.07 6.58
CA MET A 50 -3.02 -3.63 6.68
C MET A 50 -4.29 -2.95 7.19
N LEU A 51 -5.46 -3.28 6.62
CA LEU A 51 -6.74 -2.71 7.02
C LEU A 51 -7.13 -3.09 8.46
N TYR A 52 -6.86 -4.33 8.86
CA TYR A 52 -7.07 -4.78 10.23
C TYR A 52 -6.19 -4.01 11.22
N CYS A 53 -4.90 -3.84 10.92
CA CYS A 53 -3.99 -3.05 11.75
C CYS A 53 -4.41 -1.58 11.81
N ALA A 54 -4.84 -1.00 10.68
CA ALA A 54 -5.38 0.37 10.63
C ALA A 54 -6.60 0.52 11.54
N TYR A 55 -7.53 -0.45 11.50
CA TYR A 55 -8.70 -0.48 12.37
C TYR A 55 -8.32 -0.52 13.87
N VAL A 56 -7.37 -1.38 14.24
CA VAL A 56 -6.88 -1.47 15.63
C VAL A 56 -6.28 -0.14 16.07
N MET A 57 -5.46 0.50 15.22
CA MET A 57 -4.84 1.79 15.53
C MET A 57 -5.86 2.93 15.63
N VAL A 58 -6.85 3.00 14.72
CA VAL A 58 -7.91 4.03 14.75
C VAL A 58 -8.84 3.85 15.96
N SER A 59 -9.08 2.62 16.39
CA SER A 59 -9.91 2.32 17.56
C SER A 59 -9.20 2.60 18.89
N SER A 60 -7.87 2.70 18.88
CA SER A 60 -7.08 2.95 20.09
C SER A 60 -7.40 4.31 20.73
N PRO A 61 -7.54 4.39 22.06
CA PRO A 61 -7.70 5.66 22.77
C PRO A 61 -6.40 6.48 22.83
N VAL A 62 -5.26 5.89 22.44
CA VAL A 62 -3.94 6.54 22.49
C VAL A 62 -3.81 7.65 21.44
N PHE A 63 -4.43 7.50 20.27
CA PHE A 63 -4.38 8.51 19.22
C PHE A 63 -5.46 9.58 19.39
N SER A 64 -5.10 10.84 19.15
CA SER A 64 -6.08 11.92 19.03
C SER A 64 -6.90 11.78 17.74
N SER A 65 -8.07 12.42 17.68
CA SER A 65 -8.94 12.40 16.49
C SER A 65 -8.23 12.87 15.22
N PHE A 66 -7.29 13.81 15.33
CA PHE A 66 -6.47 14.26 14.20
C PHE A 66 -5.63 13.11 13.63
N TRP A 67 -4.87 12.39 14.48
CA TRP A 67 -4.02 11.28 14.05
C TRP A 67 -4.83 10.11 13.47
N LYS A 68 -6.02 9.84 14.02
CA LYS A 68 -6.96 8.84 13.48
C LYS A 68 -7.44 9.22 12.08
N GLY A 69 -7.75 10.50 11.87
CA GLY A 69 -8.13 11.04 10.57
C GLY A 69 -7.00 10.92 9.56
N LEU A 70 -5.78 11.32 9.95
CA LEU A 70 -4.59 11.22 9.11
C LEU A 70 -4.28 9.76 8.74
N LEU A 71 -4.37 8.84 9.69
CA LEU A 71 -4.13 7.41 9.44
C LEU A 71 -5.16 6.82 8.47
N SER A 72 -6.45 7.16 8.65
CA SER A 72 -7.51 6.73 7.74
C SER A 72 -7.27 7.25 6.32
N PHE A 73 -6.93 8.53 6.19
CA PHE A 73 -6.60 9.15 4.90
C PHE A 73 -5.37 8.50 4.26
N ALA A 74 -4.30 8.29 5.03
CA ALA A 74 -3.09 7.63 4.56
C ALA A 74 -3.37 6.19 4.10
N THR A 75 -4.21 5.45 4.83
CA THR A 75 -4.61 4.08 4.47
C THR A 75 -5.31 4.04 3.11
N LEU A 76 -6.22 4.99 2.84
CA LEU A 76 -6.83 5.13 1.52
C LEU A 76 -5.77 5.42 0.44
N GLY A 77 -4.80 6.28 0.75
CA GLY A 77 -3.64 6.51 -0.11
C GLY A 77 -2.88 5.22 -0.42
N TYR A 78 -2.53 4.43 0.58
CA TYR A 78 -1.80 3.16 0.41
C TYR A 78 -2.55 2.13 -0.44
N LEU A 79 -3.88 2.14 -0.43
CA LEU A 79 -4.68 1.29 -1.32
C LEU A 79 -4.54 1.70 -2.80
N LEU A 80 -4.49 3.00 -3.07
CA LEU A 80 -4.52 3.57 -4.42
C LEU A 80 -3.13 3.73 -5.04
N ILE A 81 -2.09 3.93 -4.23
CA ILE A 81 -0.70 4.17 -4.67
C ILE A 81 -0.21 3.09 -5.65
N PRO A 82 -0.37 1.77 -5.40
CA PRO A 82 0.13 0.75 -6.32
C PRO A 82 -0.52 0.82 -7.72
N HIS A 83 -1.80 1.17 -7.78
CA HIS A 83 -2.50 1.37 -9.05
C HIS A 83 -2.01 2.62 -9.78
N GLY A 84 -1.87 3.74 -9.06
CA GLY A 84 -1.38 5.00 -9.61
C GLY A 84 0.05 4.89 -10.12
N MET A 85 0.97 4.33 -9.30
CA MET A 85 2.36 4.12 -9.68
C MET A 85 2.48 3.25 -10.93
N TRP A 86 1.76 2.12 -10.97
CA TRP A 86 1.77 1.25 -12.15
C TRP A 86 1.32 1.98 -13.42
N TRP A 87 0.23 2.76 -13.32
CA TRP A 87 -0.28 3.52 -14.46
C TRP A 87 0.72 4.56 -14.97
N VAL A 88 1.38 5.30 -14.07
CA VAL A 88 2.41 6.27 -14.42
C VAL A 88 3.59 5.59 -15.11
N VAL A 89 4.12 4.51 -14.53
CA VAL A 89 5.28 3.78 -15.07
C VAL A 89 5.00 3.25 -16.47
N VAL A 90 3.82 2.64 -16.69
CA VAL A 90 3.44 2.14 -18.02
C VAL A 90 3.30 3.27 -19.04
N ARG A 91 2.79 4.45 -18.64
CA ARG A 91 2.69 5.60 -19.55
C ARG A 91 4.05 6.14 -19.94
N ILE A 92 4.98 6.23 -18.99
CA ILE A 92 6.34 6.71 -19.26
C ILE A 92 7.03 5.79 -20.27
N HIS A 93 7.02 4.47 -20.05
CA HIS A 93 7.67 3.55 -20.99
C HIS A 93 7.05 3.54 -22.38
N LYS A 94 5.73 3.70 -22.51
CA LYS A 94 5.09 3.84 -23.82
C LYS A 94 5.55 5.10 -24.55
N PHE A 95 5.63 6.22 -23.84
CA PHE A 95 6.12 7.47 -24.39
C PHE A 95 7.58 7.35 -24.86
N GLU A 96 8.45 6.73 -24.06
CA GLU A 96 9.85 6.47 -24.41
C GLU A 96 9.99 5.57 -25.66
N GLU A 97 9.15 4.54 -25.79
CA GLU A 97 9.14 3.68 -26.98
C GLU A 97 8.68 4.43 -28.24
N GLU A 98 7.67 5.31 -28.13
CA GLU A 98 7.19 6.14 -29.22
C GLU A 98 8.24 7.15 -29.70
N GLU A 99 8.94 7.81 -28.77
CA GLU A 99 10.06 8.70 -29.11
C GLU A 99 11.21 7.94 -29.77
N ARG A 100 11.60 6.77 -29.24
CA ARG A 100 12.66 5.95 -29.83
C ARG A 100 12.33 5.55 -31.28
N LYS A 101 11.07 5.17 -31.57
CA LYS A 101 10.62 4.84 -32.94
C LYS A 101 10.68 6.05 -33.86
N ARG A 102 10.30 7.24 -33.37
CA ARG A 102 10.35 8.49 -34.15
C ARG A 102 11.79 8.85 -34.54
N SER A 103 12.74 8.74 -33.61
CA SER A 103 14.17 9.03 -33.87
C SER A 103 14.86 8.03 -34.79
N GLN A 104 14.34 6.80 -34.95
CA GLN A 104 14.88 5.80 -35.89
C GLN A 104 14.34 5.94 -37.31
N THR A 105 13.27 6.72 -37.50
CA THR A 105 12.60 6.91 -38.81
C THR A 105 12.99 8.24 -39.47
N THR A 106 13.79 9.07 -38.79
CA THR A 106 14.31 10.36 -39.26
C THR A 106 15.81 10.24 -39.52
#